data_AF-A0A5N6XTK9-F1
#
_entry.id   AF-A0A5N6XTK9-F1
#
_cell.length_a   1.000
_cell.length_b   1.000
_cell.length_c   1.000
_cell.angle_alpha   90.00
_cell.angle_beta   90.00
_cell.angle_gamma   90.00
#
_symmetry.space_group_name_H-M   'P 1'
#
loop_
_entity.id
_entity.type
_entity.pdbx_description
1 polymer ?
#
loop_
_entity_poly.entity_id
_entity_poly.type
_entity_poly.pdbx_seq_one_letter_code
_entity_poly.pdbx_strand_id
1 'polypeptide(L)'
;MPSHMNDRLLWLCLGVSLFFAVRGIVTDLRRVRDLTEIKHVEKEDKMISEGTEDALKLDTLLKLSESTSYDLRAAALRIIAERSTKGETRDLLLRDLASTDTERRSKALSAMYFLVSNRSLSRTSVCARLKDPPTYNALVDCLCNFLNEHTEETSTTVSPILPKTRPLGEKKALGILNLVLPENVPAALEAGVVSRWLSKYPFPCALSEPSRRQDVVILMKTWWSDDTLMSSIFSTLSSHSEGTKQLRKYGLMGSMIEENDQDDDDSDIWMVDGDDTAGSGRVPGRRLRERNAEEQAVRRRRREAMVLSDGGRPLGHDDIIQLPISE
;
A
#
# COMPACT_ATOMS: atom_id res chain seq x y z
N MET A 1 -39.40 -48.30 51.54
CA MET A 1 -38.82 -47.50 50.44
C MET A 1 -39.76 -46.33 50.11
N PRO A 2 -39.49 -45.11 50.61
CA PRO A 2 -39.99 -43.92 49.92
C PRO A 2 -39.02 -42.71 50.09
N SER A 3 -38.07 -42.52 49.18
CA SER A 3 -37.25 -41.30 49.10
C SER A 3 -37.17 -40.73 47.68
N HIS A 4 -37.39 -41.54 46.65
CA HIS A 4 -37.24 -41.12 45.24
C HIS A 4 -38.29 -40.11 44.72
N MET A 5 -39.50 -40.07 45.29
CA MET A 5 -40.54 -39.12 44.84
C MET A 5 -40.30 -37.70 45.37
N ASN A 6 -39.73 -37.57 46.58
CA ASN A 6 -39.49 -36.26 47.19
C ASN A 6 -38.30 -35.55 46.51
N ASP A 7 -37.25 -36.29 46.18
CA ASP A 7 -36.09 -35.75 45.46
C ASP A 7 -36.46 -35.26 44.06
N ARG A 8 -37.30 -36.00 43.33
CA ARG A 8 -37.75 -35.58 41.99
C ARG A 8 -38.59 -34.30 42.04
N LEU A 9 -39.43 -34.15 43.07
CA LEU A 9 -40.23 -32.94 43.27
C LEU A 9 -39.34 -31.74 43.63
N LEU A 10 -38.35 -31.94 44.50
CA LEU A 10 -37.37 -30.91 44.85
C LEU A 10 -36.55 -30.46 43.63
N TRP A 11 -36.08 -31.40 42.80
CA TRP A 11 -35.37 -31.08 41.57
C TRP A 11 -36.25 -30.33 40.55
N LEU A 12 -37.54 -30.65 40.49
CA LEU A 12 -38.50 -29.94 39.63
C LEU A 12 -38.76 -28.52 40.15
N CYS A 13 -38.99 -28.35 41.46
CA CYS A 13 -39.16 -27.02 42.07
C CYS A 13 -37.90 -26.16 41.94
N LEU A 14 -36.72 -26.76 42.10
CA LEU A 14 -35.44 -26.08 41.91
C LEU A 14 -35.24 -25.68 40.45
N GLY A 15 -35.54 -26.56 39.49
CA GLY A 15 -35.48 -26.25 38.06
C GLY A 15 -36.43 -25.12 37.65
N VAL A 16 -37.67 -25.15 38.16
CA VAL A 16 -38.68 -24.11 37.89
C VAL A 16 -38.27 -22.76 38.49
N SER A 17 -37.86 -22.74 39.76
CA SER A 17 -37.43 -21.49 40.42
C SER A 17 -36.18 -20.90 39.77
N LEU A 18 -35.20 -21.73 39.39
CA LEU A 18 -34.01 -21.31 38.68
C LEU A 18 -34.34 -20.74 37.29
N PHE A 19 -35.28 -21.36 36.57
CA PHE A 19 -35.73 -20.86 35.27
C PHE A 19 -36.35 -19.46 35.37
N PHE A 20 -37.23 -19.24 36.36
CA PHE A 20 -37.83 -17.92 36.59
C PHE A 20 -36.80 -16.89 37.06
N ALA A 21 -35.86 -17.28 37.93
CA ALA A 21 -34.79 -16.40 38.38
C ALA A 21 -33.90 -15.94 37.22
N VAL A 22 -33.46 -16.87 36.35
CA VAL A 22 -32.65 -16.55 35.17
C VAL A 22 -33.41 -15.64 34.22
N ARG A 23 -34.68 -15.92 33.93
CA ARG A 23 -35.48 -15.04 33.07
C ARG A 23 -35.67 -13.66 33.68
N GLY A 24 -35.92 -13.58 34.98
CA GLY A 24 -36.07 -12.32 35.72
C GLY A 24 -34.80 -11.47 35.65
N ILE A 25 -33.64 -12.06 35.91
CA ILE A 25 -32.35 -11.38 35.82
C ILE A 25 -32.10 -10.89 34.38
N VAL A 26 -32.43 -11.69 33.36
CA VAL A 26 -32.27 -11.27 31.96
C VAL A 26 -33.20 -10.10 31.61
N THR A 27 -34.45 -10.10 32.07
CA THR A 27 -35.37 -8.99 31.84
C THR A 27 -34.94 -7.73 32.58
N ASP A 28 -34.46 -7.85 33.81
CA ASP A 28 -34.00 -6.72 34.60
C ASP A 28 -32.71 -6.13 34.05
N LEU A 29 -31.76 -6.97 33.58
CA LEU A 29 -30.56 -6.50 32.90
C LEU A 29 -30.88 -5.76 31.61
N ARG A 30 -31.85 -6.25 30.82
CA ARG A 30 -32.31 -5.52 29.62
C ARG A 30 -32.96 -4.20 30.02
N ARG A 31 -33.77 -4.18 31.08
CA ARG A 31 -34.40 -2.96 31.56
C ARG A 31 -33.38 -1.94 32.06
N VAL A 32 -32.36 -2.37 32.80
CA VAL A 32 -31.27 -1.50 33.24
C VAL A 32 -30.51 -0.99 32.03
N ARG A 33 -30.15 -1.85 31.08
CA ARG A 33 -29.51 -1.43 29.82
C ARG A 33 -30.36 -0.37 29.10
N ASP A 34 -31.66 -0.58 28.97
CA ASP A 34 -32.54 0.37 28.26
C ASP A 34 -32.72 1.69 29.04
N LEU A 35 -32.65 1.66 30.38
CA LEU A 35 -32.70 2.86 31.23
C LEU A 35 -31.36 3.60 31.31
N THR A 36 -30.25 2.88 31.19
CA THR A 36 -28.89 3.46 31.20
C THR A 36 -28.35 3.70 29.80
N GLU A 37 -29.10 3.32 28.76
CA GLU A 37 -28.82 3.69 27.38
C GLU A 37 -28.97 5.21 27.26
N ILE A 38 -27.83 5.90 27.37
CA ILE A 38 -27.71 7.29 26.98
C ILE A 38 -27.99 7.31 25.49
N LYS A 39 -29.24 7.58 25.12
CA LYS A 39 -29.58 8.03 23.77
C LYS A 39 -28.80 9.31 23.55
N HIS A 40 -27.60 9.18 22.97
CA HIS A 40 -27.09 10.24 22.13
C HIS A 40 -28.16 10.41 21.07
N VAL A 41 -29.01 11.42 21.26
CA VAL A 41 -29.69 12.03 20.14
C VAL A 41 -28.53 12.50 19.28
N GLU A 42 -28.16 11.69 18.28
CA GLU A 42 -27.54 12.20 17.09
C GLU A 42 -28.45 13.37 16.72
N LYS A 43 -28.05 14.58 17.07
CA LYS A 43 -28.59 15.75 16.40
C LYS A 43 -28.25 15.41 14.97
N GLU A 44 -29.27 15.04 14.20
CA GLU A 44 -29.20 15.12 12.75
C GLU A 44 -28.43 16.40 12.50
N ASP A 45 -27.26 16.27 11.90
CA ASP A 45 -26.51 17.39 11.39
C ASP A 45 -27.52 18.14 10.55
N LYS A 46 -28.18 19.15 11.14
CA LYS A 46 -29.08 20.03 10.43
C LYS A 46 -28.14 20.63 9.42
N MET A 47 -28.17 20.07 8.21
CA MET A 47 -27.41 20.56 7.07
C MET A 47 -27.81 22.02 6.99
N ILE A 48 -26.93 22.86 7.52
CA ILE A 48 -27.00 24.29 7.32
C ILE A 48 -26.97 24.39 5.80
N SER A 49 -28.02 24.96 5.21
CA SER A 49 -28.15 24.97 3.76
C SER A 49 -26.88 25.56 3.16
N GLU A 50 -26.42 25.01 2.03
CA GLU A 50 -25.17 25.42 1.36
C GLU A 50 -25.08 26.96 1.21
N GLY A 51 -26.20 27.62 0.91
CA GLY A 51 -26.28 29.08 0.86
C GLY A 51 -26.07 29.82 2.19
N THR A 52 -26.39 29.20 3.33
CA THR A 52 -26.13 29.76 4.67
C THR A 52 -24.66 29.60 5.07
N GLU A 53 -24.01 28.49 4.68
CA GLU A 53 -22.57 28.31 4.89
C GLU A 53 -21.75 29.29 4.03
N ASP A 54 -22.19 29.55 2.79
CA ASP A 54 -21.56 30.52 1.90
C ASP A 54 -21.80 31.99 2.30
N ALA A 55 -22.86 32.30 3.04
CA ALA A 55 -23.11 33.65 3.53
C ALA A 55 -22.15 34.09 4.65
N LEU A 56 -21.44 33.15 5.28
CA LEU A 56 -20.49 33.47 6.36
C LEU A 56 -19.23 34.15 5.82
N LYS A 57 -18.87 35.29 6.42
CA LYS A 57 -17.63 36.01 6.10
C LYS A 57 -16.40 35.19 6.52
N LEU A 58 -15.32 35.28 5.75
CA LEU A 58 -14.05 34.58 6.03
C LEU A 58 -13.46 34.96 7.39
N ASP A 59 -13.52 36.24 7.77
CA ASP A 59 -13.04 36.71 9.09
C ASP A 59 -13.79 36.05 10.26
N THR A 60 -15.08 35.78 10.09
CA THR A 60 -15.88 35.08 11.11
C THR A 60 -15.45 33.63 11.21
N LEU A 61 -15.25 32.96 10.08
CA LEU A 61 -14.78 31.58 10.04
C LEU A 61 -13.38 31.44 10.64
N LEU A 62 -12.50 32.43 10.41
CA LEU A 62 -11.17 32.49 11.03
C LEU A 62 -11.28 32.61 12.57
N LYS A 63 -12.12 33.52 13.09
CA LYS A 63 -12.33 33.63 14.54
C LYS A 63 -12.92 32.37 15.15
N LEU A 64 -13.81 31.68 14.43
CA LEU A 64 -14.40 30.42 14.89
C LEU A 64 -13.39 29.26 14.86
N SER A 65 -12.47 29.23 13.89
CA SER A 65 -11.41 28.22 13.84
C SER A 65 -10.37 28.41 14.94
N GLU A 66 -10.21 29.62 15.46
CA GLU A 66 -9.35 29.93 16.62
C GLU A 66 -10.05 29.74 17.97
N SER A 67 -11.35 29.41 17.98
CA SER A 67 -12.11 29.26 19.21
C SER A 67 -11.68 28.04 20.05
N THR A 68 -11.89 28.11 21.36
CA THR A 68 -11.56 27.02 22.31
C THR A 68 -12.53 25.84 22.20
N SER A 69 -13.72 26.06 21.65
CA SER A 69 -14.69 25.00 21.42
C SER A 69 -14.27 24.14 20.25
N TYR A 70 -14.06 22.85 20.52
CA TYR A 70 -13.67 21.87 19.50
C TYR A 70 -14.69 21.80 18.36
N ASP A 71 -15.99 21.80 18.68
CA ASP A 71 -17.06 21.64 17.70
C ASP A 71 -17.15 22.86 16.77
N LEU A 72 -17.05 24.07 17.32
CA LEU A 72 -17.05 25.31 16.52
C LEU A 72 -15.83 25.38 15.60
N ARG A 73 -14.66 25.04 16.14
CA ARG A 73 -13.43 24.99 15.35
C ARG A 73 -13.52 23.96 14.23
N ALA A 74 -14.00 22.75 14.52
CA ALA A 74 -14.14 21.68 13.54
C ALA A 74 -15.16 22.03 12.44
N ALA A 75 -16.29 22.65 12.82
CA ALA A 75 -17.29 23.12 11.87
C ALA A 75 -16.74 24.24 10.97
N ALA A 76 -16.06 25.23 11.53
CA ALA A 76 -15.45 26.32 10.77
C ALA A 76 -14.40 25.80 9.78
N LEU A 77 -13.52 24.89 10.20
CA LEU A 77 -12.52 24.27 9.33
C LEU A 77 -13.16 23.46 8.19
N ARG A 78 -14.28 22.78 8.46
CA ARG A 78 -15.03 22.03 7.45
C ARG A 78 -15.61 22.95 6.38
N ILE A 79 -16.27 24.04 6.81
CA ILE A 79 -16.83 25.03 5.90
C ILE A 79 -15.71 25.66 5.05
N ILE A 80 -14.59 26.07 5.66
CA ILE A 80 -13.44 26.62 4.93
C ILE A 80 -12.91 25.62 3.89
N ALA A 81 -12.73 24.36 4.29
CA ALA A 81 -12.23 23.32 3.40
C ALA A 81 -13.19 23.06 2.23
N GLU A 82 -14.50 23.01 2.49
CA GLU A 82 -15.51 22.82 1.46
C GLU A 82 -15.54 23.97 0.46
N ARG A 83 -15.44 25.22 0.93
CA ARG A 83 -15.39 26.40 0.06
C ARG A 83 -14.10 26.42 -0.77
N SER A 84 -12.96 26.06 -0.17
CA SER A 84 -11.66 26.06 -0.85
C SER A 84 -11.57 25.05 -2.01
N THR A 85 -12.44 24.03 -2.01
CA THR A 85 -12.47 22.99 -3.06
C THR A 85 -13.60 23.19 -4.08
N LYS A 86 -14.30 24.33 -4.03
CA LYS A 86 -15.33 24.72 -5.01
C LYS A 86 -14.82 25.84 -5.93
N GLY A 87 -15.33 25.86 -7.16
CA GLY A 87 -15.17 26.97 -8.12
C GLY A 87 -13.74 27.45 -8.35
N GLU A 88 -13.60 28.77 -8.56
CA GLU A 88 -12.32 29.43 -8.88
C GLU A 88 -11.27 29.33 -7.78
N THR A 89 -11.68 29.22 -6.51
CA THR A 89 -10.74 29.10 -5.38
C THR A 89 -9.93 27.81 -5.44
N ARG A 90 -10.53 26.71 -5.90
CA ARG A 90 -9.82 25.46 -6.14
C ARG A 90 -8.79 25.64 -7.25
N ASP A 91 -9.19 26.27 -8.34
CA ASP A 91 -8.31 26.47 -9.49
C ASP A 91 -7.14 27.41 -9.15
N LEU A 92 -7.35 28.40 -8.29
CA LEU A 92 -6.29 29.22 -7.70
C LEU A 92 -5.35 28.40 -6.82
N LEU A 93 -5.87 27.54 -5.95
CA LEU A 93 -5.06 26.65 -5.11
C LEU A 93 -4.16 25.74 -5.96
N LEU A 94 -4.70 25.14 -7.02
CA LEU A 94 -3.93 24.29 -7.93
C LEU A 94 -2.89 25.09 -8.72
N ARG A 95 -3.21 26.32 -9.13
CA ARG A 95 -2.26 27.23 -9.78
C ARG A 95 -1.11 27.64 -8.85
N ASP A 96 -1.41 27.97 -7.59
CA ASP A 96 -0.40 28.30 -6.60
C ASP A 96 0.46 27.09 -6.22
N LEU A 97 -0.11 25.88 -6.25
CA LEU A 97 0.62 24.63 -6.07
C LEU A 97 1.65 24.39 -7.18
N ALA A 98 1.28 24.66 -8.44
CA ALA A 98 2.17 24.54 -9.60
C ALA A 98 3.13 25.74 -9.77
N SER A 99 3.05 26.75 -8.91
CA SER A 99 3.84 27.98 -9.02
C SER A 99 5.35 27.73 -8.82
N THR A 100 6.16 28.51 -9.53
CA THR A 100 7.62 28.55 -9.34
C THR A 100 8.02 29.32 -8.08
N ASP A 101 7.16 30.23 -7.61
CA ASP A 101 7.36 30.99 -6.37
C ASP A 101 7.29 30.05 -5.15
N THR A 102 8.41 29.94 -4.44
CA THR A 102 8.59 29.03 -3.30
C THR A 102 7.65 29.35 -2.14
N GLU A 103 7.35 30.63 -1.89
CA GLU A 103 6.49 31.03 -0.78
C GLU A 103 5.03 30.66 -1.06
N ARG A 104 4.54 30.99 -2.27
CA ARG A 104 3.19 30.63 -2.71
C ARG A 104 3.00 29.12 -2.75
N ARG A 105 3.95 28.39 -3.35
CA ARG A 105 3.92 26.92 -3.43
C ARG A 105 3.92 26.29 -2.05
N SER A 106 4.72 26.80 -1.10
CA SER A 106 4.76 26.29 0.28
C SER A 106 3.44 26.48 1.04
N LYS A 107 2.79 27.66 0.87
CA LYS A 107 1.46 27.92 1.44
C LYS A 107 0.40 27.01 0.81
N ALA A 108 0.41 26.87 -0.52
CA ALA A 108 -0.50 25.98 -1.23
C ALA A 108 -0.31 24.51 -0.85
N LEU A 109 0.94 24.03 -0.71
CA LEU A 109 1.25 22.69 -0.22
C LEU A 109 0.73 22.46 1.19
N SER A 110 0.87 23.45 2.08
CA SER A 110 0.38 23.34 3.46
C SER A 110 -1.15 23.27 3.50
N ALA A 111 -1.83 24.07 2.69
CA ALA A 111 -3.28 24.02 2.54
C ALA A 111 -3.74 22.68 1.93
N MET A 112 -3.13 22.25 0.84
CA MET A 112 -3.44 20.99 0.16
C MET A 112 -3.23 19.78 1.06
N TYR A 113 -2.11 19.75 1.80
CA TYR A 113 -1.85 18.69 2.77
C TYR A 113 -2.93 18.65 3.85
N PHE A 114 -3.34 19.80 4.40
CA PHE A 114 -4.43 19.86 5.37
C PHE A 114 -5.76 19.33 4.80
N LEU A 115 -6.10 19.67 3.56
CA LEU A 115 -7.34 19.24 2.91
C LEU A 115 -7.42 17.72 2.74
N VAL A 116 -6.28 17.07 2.48
CA VAL A 116 -6.23 15.62 2.22
C VAL A 116 -5.92 14.81 3.48
N SER A 117 -5.13 15.33 4.41
CA SER A 117 -4.66 14.59 5.59
C SER A 117 -5.61 14.65 6.80
N ASN A 118 -6.47 15.66 6.88
CA ASN A 118 -7.28 15.88 8.07
C ASN A 118 -8.44 14.89 8.15
N ARG A 119 -8.44 14.08 9.22
CA ARG A 119 -9.48 13.06 9.48
C ARG A 119 -10.89 13.64 9.58
N SER A 120 -11.03 14.87 10.06
CA SER A 120 -12.33 15.55 10.15
C SER A 120 -12.95 15.85 8.78
N LEU A 121 -12.12 15.85 7.72
CA LEU A 121 -12.54 16.09 6.34
C LEU A 121 -12.73 14.79 5.54
N SER A 122 -12.24 13.65 6.04
CA SER A 122 -12.30 12.37 5.29
C SER A 122 -13.72 11.89 4.97
N ARG A 123 -14.74 12.31 5.75
CA ARG A 123 -16.15 11.99 5.51
C ARG A 123 -16.86 13.00 4.59
N THR A 124 -16.16 14.03 4.15
CA THR A 124 -16.73 15.11 3.33
C THR A 124 -16.38 14.94 1.86
N SER A 125 -17.11 15.66 0.99
CA SER A 125 -16.83 15.69 -0.45
C SER A 125 -15.49 16.37 -0.80
N VAL A 126 -14.82 17.03 0.14
CA VAL A 126 -13.56 17.76 -0.05
C VAL A 126 -12.49 16.88 -0.67
N CYS A 127 -12.19 15.73 -0.03
CA CYS A 127 -11.14 14.83 -0.53
C CYS A 127 -11.53 14.24 -1.89
N ALA A 128 -12.82 14.00 -2.16
CA ALA A 128 -13.27 13.46 -3.44
C ALA A 128 -13.05 14.44 -4.61
N ARG A 129 -13.21 15.76 -4.37
CA ARG A 129 -12.99 16.81 -5.38
C ARG A 129 -11.52 17.06 -5.74
N LEU A 130 -10.60 16.48 -4.99
CA LEU A 130 -9.14 16.60 -5.15
C LEU A 130 -8.49 15.33 -5.74
N LYS A 131 -9.29 14.39 -6.24
CA LYS A 131 -8.83 13.14 -6.89
C LYS A 131 -8.99 13.18 -8.41
N ASP A 132 -9.06 14.38 -8.98
CA ASP A 132 -9.29 14.63 -10.40
C ASP A 132 -7.98 14.88 -11.18
N PRO A 133 -7.96 14.68 -12.51
CA PRO A 133 -6.76 14.89 -13.32
C PRO A 133 -6.08 16.27 -13.19
N PRO A 134 -6.83 17.40 -13.06
CA PRO A 134 -6.21 18.71 -12.80
C PRO A 134 -5.36 18.75 -11.53
N THR A 135 -5.83 18.08 -10.46
CA THR A 135 -5.08 18.02 -9.20
C THR A 135 -3.77 17.25 -9.37
N TYR A 136 -3.79 16.11 -10.06
CA TYR A 136 -2.56 15.36 -10.34
C TYR A 136 -1.59 16.15 -11.23
N ASN A 137 -2.08 16.87 -12.24
CA ASN A 137 -1.23 17.72 -13.07
C ASN A 137 -0.52 18.80 -12.25
N ALA A 138 -1.27 19.53 -11.41
CA ALA A 138 -0.69 20.56 -10.54
C ALA A 138 0.31 19.98 -9.51
N LEU A 139 0.03 18.79 -8.99
CA LEU A 139 0.93 18.10 -8.06
C LEU A 139 2.21 17.61 -8.74
N VAL A 140 2.11 17.08 -9.96
CA VAL A 140 3.28 16.68 -10.77
C VAL A 140 4.09 17.91 -11.17
N ASP A 141 3.46 19.03 -11.53
CA ASP A 141 4.16 20.28 -11.83
C ASP A 141 4.93 20.79 -10.60
N CYS A 142 4.29 20.74 -9.43
CA CYS A 142 4.91 21.05 -8.14
C CYS A 142 6.14 20.17 -7.86
N LEU A 143 6.02 18.85 -8.06
CA LEU A 143 7.13 17.90 -7.90
C LEU A 143 8.25 18.14 -8.92
N CYS A 144 7.91 18.47 -10.18
CA CYS A 144 8.88 18.84 -11.20
C CYS A 144 9.66 20.10 -10.81
N ASN A 145 9.01 21.10 -10.19
CA ASN A 145 9.67 22.32 -9.74
C ASN A 145 10.72 22.06 -8.65
N PHE A 146 10.52 21.03 -7.81
CA PHE A 146 11.51 20.63 -6.81
C PHE A 146 12.73 19.91 -7.39
N LEU A 147 12.66 19.40 -8.63
CA LEU A 147 13.79 18.68 -9.25
C LEU A 147 15.06 19.54 -9.31
N ASN A 148 14.91 20.82 -9.61
CA ASN A 148 16.04 21.76 -9.71
C ASN A 148 16.65 22.12 -8.33
N GLU A 149 15.93 21.86 -7.23
CA GLU A 149 16.42 22.13 -5.87
C GLU A 149 17.31 20.99 -5.34
N HIS A 150 17.36 19.86 -6.03
CA HIS A 150 18.33 18.81 -5.74
C HIS A 150 19.69 19.21 -6.33
N THR A 151 20.60 19.67 -5.47
CA THR A 151 21.90 20.21 -5.89
C THR A 151 23.05 19.20 -5.85
N GLU A 152 22.85 18.02 -5.26
CA GLU A 152 23.93 17.05 -5.10
C GLU A 152 24.08 16.14 -6.34
N GLU A 153 25.16 16.36 -7.09
CA GLU A 153 25.60 15.54 -8.22
C GLU A 153 26.30 14.23 -7.78
N THR A 154 26.51 14.04 -6.47
CA THR A 154 27.39 12.99 -5.93
C THR A 154 26.64 11.87 -5.23
N SER A 155 26.87 10.63 -5.70
CA SER A 155 26.40 9.34 -5.17
C SER A 155 26.91 8.97 -3.76
N THR A 156 27.42 9.92 -2.96
CA THR A 156 27.99 9.64 -1.62
C THR A 156 26.93 9.50 -0.52
N THR A 157 25.70 9.14 -0.89
CA THR A 157 24.60 8.93 0.04
C THR A 157 24.74 7.55 0.69
N VAL A 158 24.31 7.42 1.95
CA VAL A 158 24.31 6.14 2.67
C VAL A 158 23.30 5.17 2.06
N SER A 159 22.22 5.71 1.49
CA SER A 159 21.15 4.95 0.86
C SER A 159 21.25 5.01 -0.67
N PRO A 160 21.02 3.88 -1.38
CA PRO A 160 20.97 3.87 -2.84
C PRO A 160 19.72 4.56 -3.41
N ILE A 161 18.67 4.77 -2.61
CA ILE A 161 17.36 5.25 -3.07
C ILE A 161 17.03 6.68 -2.62
N LEU A 162 17.56 7.13 -1.49
CA LEU A 162 17.22 8.42 -0.88
C LEU A 162 18.30 9.47 -1.22
N PRO A 163 17.95 10.57 -1.93
CA PRO A 163 18.85 11.70 -2.10
C PRO A 163 19.11 12.40 -0.76
N LYS A 164 20.36 12.79 -0.51
CA LYS A 164 20.74 13.45 0.75
C LYS A 164 20.20 14.88 0.85
N THR A 165 20.09 15.60 -0.27
CA THR A 165 19.44 16.92 -0.35
C THR A 165 18.02 16.81 -0.88
N ARG A 166 17.12 16.16 -0.14
CA ARG A 166 15.68 16.23 -0.39
C ARG A 166 15.11 17.57 0.11
N PRO A 167 14.49 18.41 -0.74
CA PRO A 167 13.82 19.62 -0.30
C PRO A 167 12.72 19.35 0.73
N LEU A 168 12.60 20.22 1.74
CA LEU A 168 11.59 20.07 2.79
C LEU A 168 10.15 20.13 2.25
N GLY A 169 9.93 20.93 1.20
CA GLY A 169 8.64 21.04 0.52
C GLY A 169 8.26 19.76 -0.25
N GLU A 170 9.24 19.06 -0.83
CA GLU A 170 9.03 17.82 -1.56
C GLU A 170 8.44 16.74 -0.65
N LYS A 171 8.95 16.61 0.60
CA LYS A 171 8.42 15.64 1.57
C LYS A 171 6.90 15.80 1.80
N LYS A 172 6.40 17.03 1.84
CA LYS A 172 4.95 17.31 1.94
C LYS A 172 4.23 16.91 0.65
N ALA A 173 4.78 17.25 -0.51
CA ALA A 173 4.22 16.87 -1.81
C ALA A 173 4.11 15.35 -1.98
N LEU A 174 5.16 14.59 -1.60
CA LEU A 174 5.14 13.13 -1.55
C LEU A 174 4.08 12.58 -0.59
N GLY A 175 3.91 13.23 0.57
CA GLY A 175 2.86 12.89 1.53
C GLY A 175 1.45 13.09 0.96
N ILE A 176 1.22 14.19 0.24
CA ILE A 176 -0.05 14.43 -0.48
C ILE A 176 -0.24 13.35 -1.53
N LEU A 177 0.78 13.10 -2.37
CA LEU A 177 0.72 12.12 -3.44
C LEU A 177 0.37 10.72 -2.91
N ASN A 178 0.99 10.27 -1.81
CA ASN A 178 0.67 8.98 -1.19
C ASN A 178 -0.79 8.86 -0.72
N LEU A 179 -1.42 9.97 -0.33
CA LEU A 179 -2.83 9.96 0.09
C LEU A 179 -3.80 9.95 -1.10
N VAL A 180 -3.46 10.61 -2.20
CA VAL A 180 -4.34 10.70 -3.37
C VAL A 180 -4.08 9.63 -4.43
N LEU A 181 -2.85 9.13 -4.56
CA LEU A 181 -2.45 8.21 -5.63
C LEU A 181 -3.25 6.89 -5.65
N PRO A 182 -3.49 6.19 -4.52
CA PRO A 182 -4.21 4.91 -4.52
C PRO A 182 -5.64 5.01 -5.06
N GLU A 183 -6.21 6.21 -5.07
CA GLU A 183 -7.60 6.45 -5.43
C GLU A 183 -7.82 6.55 -6.94
N ASN A 184 -6.83 7.05 -7.69
CA ASN A 184 -6.91 7.21 -9.13
C ASN A 184 -5.52 7.19 -9.79
N VAL A 185 -4.92 6.00 -9.80
CA VAL A 185 -3.62 5.77 -10.44
C VAL A 185 -3.61 6.08 -11.95
N PRO A 186 -4.64 5.75 -12.75
CA PRO A 186 -4.66 6.11 -14.17
C PRO A 186 -4.52 7.62 -14.43
N ALA A 187 -5.26 8.46 -13.70
CA ALA A 187 -5.16 9.92 -13.85
C ALA A 187 -3.77 10.45 -13.45
N ALA A 188 -3.16 9.86 -12.42
CA ALA A 188 -1.80 10.20 -11.99
C ALA A 188 -0.76 9.83 -13.06
N LEU A 189 -0.94 8.69 -13.72
CA LEU A 189 -0.08 8.24 -14.82
C LEU A 189 -0.23 9.13 -16.06
N GLU A 190 -1.46 9.56 -16.38
CA GLU A 190 -1.73 10.52 -17.47
C GLU A 190 -1.14 11.90 -17.19
N ALA A 191 -1.21 12.37 -15.95
CA ALA A 191 -0.56 13.61 -15.51
C ALA A 191 0.98 13.56 -15.59
N GLY A 192 1.53 12.35 -15.72
CA GLY A 192 2.94 12.11 -15.95
C GLY A 192 3.79 11.95 -14.69
N VAL A 193 3.22 11.38 -13.62
CA VAL A 193 3.97 11.04 -12.40
C VAL A 193 5.25 10.25 -12.74
N VAL A 194 5.16 9.28 -13.65
CA VAL A 194 6.33 8.50 -14.10
C VAL A 194 7.10 9.23 -15.19
N SER A 195 6.42 9.65 -16.26
CA SER A 195 7.04 10.16 -17.48
C SER A 195 7.75 11.49 -17.31
N ARG A 196 7.19 12.40 -16.52
CA ARG A 196 7.67 13.78 -16.35
C ARG A 196 8.53 13.94 -15.11
N TRP A 197 8.15 13.29 -14.01
CA TRP A 197 8.78 13.45 -12.71
C TRP A 197 9.74 12.31 -12.35
N LEU A 198 9.26 11.08 -12.09
CA LEU A 198 10.12 9.98 -11.61
C LEU A 198 11.27 9.64 -12.56
N SER A 199 11.06 9.74 -13.88
CA SER A 199 12.10 9.49 -14.89
C SER A 199 13.30 10.44 -14.79
N LYS A 200 13.12 11.61 -14.17
CA LYS A 200 14.13 12.66 -13.98
C LYS A 200 14.55 12.79 -12.52
N TYR A 201 14.00 11.96 -11.63
CA TYR A 201 14.30 12.04 -10.22
C TYR A 201 15.76 11.63 -9.97
N PRO A 202 16.51 12.37 -9.15
CA PRO A 202 17.94 12.13 -8.93
C PRO A 202 18.17 10.96 -7.96
N PHE A 203 17.81 9.73 -8.37
CA PHE A 203 18.09 8.54 -7.58
C PHE A 203 19.61 8.33 -7.47
N PRO A 204 20.18 8.16 -6.25
CA PRO A 204 21.61 7.91 -6.10
C PRO A 204 22.09 6.69 -6.89
N CYS A 205 21.30 5.62 -6.93
CA CYS A 205 21.60 4.41 -7.72
C CYS A 205 21.62 4.64 -9.24
N ALA A 206 20.95 5.69 -9.75
CA ALA A 206 20.96 6.02 -11.17
C ALA A 206 22.18 6.85 -11.58
N LEU A 207 22.84 7.52 -10.62
CA LEU A 207 24.01 8.39 -10.86
C LEU A 207 25.33 7.62 -10.81
N SER A 208 25.41 6.51 -10.07
CA SER A 208 26.65 5.75 -9.89
C SER A 208 27.06 4.92 -11.12
N GLU A 209 26.12 4.32 -11.86
CA GLU A 209 26.40 3.45 -13.02
C GLU A 209 25.29 3.56 -14.10
N PRO A 210 25.44 4.40 -15.15
CA PRO A 210 24.40 4.58 -16.17
C PRO A 210 24.14 3.33 -17.04
N SER A 211 25.08 2.38 -17.05
CA SER A 211 24.97 1.09 -17.76
C SER A 211 24.13 0.05 -17.01
N ARG A 212 23.95 0.22 -15.69
CA ARG A 212 23.09 -0.61 -14.87
C ARG A 212 22.00 0.28 -14.32
N ARG A 213 20.97 0.56 -15.12
CA ARG A 213 19.70 1.04 -14.56
C ARG A 213 19.17 -0.06 -13.65
N GLN A 214 19.70 -0.10 -12.43
CA GLN A 214 19.33 -1.03 -11.39
C GLN A 214 17.84 -0.86 -11.22
N ASP A 215 17.13 -1.97 -11.11
CA ASP A 215 15.69 -1.95 -10.91
C ASP A 215 15.39 -1.14 -9.64
N VAL A 216 14.97 0.11 -9.84
CA VAL A 216 14.70 1.05 -8.76
C VAL A 216 13.55 0.52 -7.93
N VAL A 217 12.61 -0.20 -8.54
CA VAL A 217 11.51 -0.86 -7.85
C VAL A 217 12.02 -1.94 -6.90
N ILE A 218 12.97 -2.79 -7.34
CA ILE A 218 13.60 -3.79 -6.47
C ILE A 218 14.35 -3.12 -5.32
N LEU A 219 15.17 -2.10 -5.61
CA LEU A 219 15.89 -1.35 -4.57
C LEU A 219 14.95 -0.70 -3.56
N MET A 220 13.82 -0.13 -4.01
CA MET A 220 12.79 0.47 -3.15
C MET A 220 12.10 -0.56 -2.25
N LYS A 221 12.01 -1.83 -2.68
CA LYS A 221 11.51 -2.94 -1.86
C LYS A 221 12.56 -3.39 -0.84
N THR A 222 13.82 -3.53 -1.25
CA THR A 222 14.91 -3.99 -0.38
C THR A 222 15.26 -2.95 0.70
N TRP A 223 15.29 -1.66 0.34
CA TRP A 223 15.70 -0.55 1.21
C TRP A 223 14.51 0.30 1.68
N TRP A 224 13.32 -0.29 1.80
CA TRP A 224 12.07 0.44 2.05
C TRP A 224 12.10 1.37 3.28
N SER A 225 12.88 1.04 4.30
CA SER A 225 13.00 1.80 5.55
C SER A 225 13.67 3.17 5.35
N ASP A 226 14.51 3.30 4.34
CA ASP A 226 15.26 4.53 4.09
C ASP A 226 14.36 5.62 3.51
N ASP A 227 13.36 5.24 2.70
CA ASP A 227 12.43 6.17 2.09
C ASP A 227 11.01 5.63 1.97
N THR A 228 10.33 5.58 3.12
CA THR A 228 8.95 5.05 3.20
C THR A 228 7.96 5.77 2.29
N LEU A 229 8.15 7.07 2.04
CA LEU A 229 7.25 7.85 1.19
C LEU A 229 7.42 7.46 -0.28
N MET A 230 8.66 7.38 -0.77
CA MET A 230 8.93 7.00 -2.16
C MET A 230 8.62 5.52 -2.40
N SER A 231 9.01 4.63 -1.48
CA SER A 231 8.71 3.20 -1.59
C SER A 231 7.20 2.92 -1.63
N SER A 232 6.37 3.66 -0.89
CA SER A 232 4.91 3.58 -0.95
C SER A 232 4.35 3.98 -2.32
N ILE A 233 4.90 5.04 -2.93
CA ILE A 233 4.52 5.47 -4.29
C ILE A 233 4.87 4.36 -5.29
N PHE A 234 6.09 3.83 -5.25
CA PHE A 234 6.52 2.75 -6.13
C PHE A 234 5.70 1.47 -5.94
N SER A 235 5.38 1.11 -4.70
CA SER A 235 4.50 -0.02 -4.40
C SER A 235 3.14 0.15 -5.07
N THR A 236 2.53 1.33 -4.91
CA THR A 236 1.22 1.66 -5.51
C THR A 236 1.27 1.66 -7.04
N LEU A 237 2.35 2.18 -7.65
CA LEU A 237 2.50 2.19 -9.11
C LEU A 237 2.75 0.78 -9.66
N SER A 238 3.53 -0.04 -8.96
CA SER A 238 3.87 -1.41 -9.37
C SER A 238 2.71 -2.40 -9.22
N SER A 239 1.72 -2.10 -8.37
CA SER A 239 0.50 -2.90 -8.25
C SER A 239 -0.47 -2.70 -9.42
N HIS A 240 -0.29 -1.65 -10.23
CA HIS A 240 -1.13 -1.38 -11.40
C HIS A 240 -0.41 -1.72 -12.71
N SER A 241 -1.07 -2.46 -13.60
CA SER A 241 -0.50 -2.92 -14.87
C SER A 241 0.04 -1.78 -15.75
N GLU A 242 -0.69 -0.66 -15.86
CA GLU A 242 -0.24 0.52 -16.60
C GLU A 242 0.94 1.24 -15.93
N GLY A 243 0.98 1.26 -14.60
CA GLY A 243 2.11 1.80 -13.84
C GLY A 243 3.38 1.00 -14.10
N THR A 244 3.29 -0.32 -14.02
CA THR A 244 4.36 -1.27 -14.34
C THR A 244 4.87 -1.10 -15.78
N LYS A 245 3.97 -0.92 -16.76
CA LYS A 245 4.35 -0.64 -18.16
C LYS A 245 5.12 0.67 -18.29
N GLN A 246 4.66 1.74 -17.64
CA GLN A 246 5.36 3.02 -17.68
C GLN A 246 6.71 2.96 -16.96
N LEU A 247 6.79 2.35 -15.77
CA LEU A 247 8.03 2.19 -15.02
C LEU A 247 9.09 1.44 -15.85
N ARG A 248 8.70 0.38 -16.56
CA ARG A 248 9.59 -0.33 -17.50
C ARG A 248 9.97 0.53 -18.70
N LYS A 249 9.01 1.24 -19.30
CA LYS A 249 9.25 2.14 -20.45
C LYS A 249 10.28 3.22 -20.13
N TYR A 250 10.25 3.78 -18.92
CA TYR A 250 11.20 4.78 -18.46
C TYR A 250 12.44 4.19 -17.78
N GLY A 251 12.60 2.86 -17.77
CA GLY A 251 13.76 2.14 -17.25
C GLY A 251 13.96 2.27 -15.74
N LEU A 252 12.87 2.44 -15.00
CA LEU A 252 12.86 2.43 -13.53
C LEU A 252 12.59 1.02 -12.97
N MET A 253 12.14 0.09 -13.81
CA MET A 253 11.90 -1.31 -13.49
C MET A 253 12.52 -2.18 -14.58
N GLY A 254 13.09 -3.32 -14.17
CA GLY A 254 13.66 -4.32 -15.07
C GLY A 254 12.62 -4.91 -16.02
N SER A 255 13.11 -5.59 -17.06
CA SER A 255 12.23 -6.42 -17.88
C SER A 255 11.87 -7.69 -17.10
N MET A 256 10.65 -8.23 -17.27
CA MET A 256 10.27 -9.49 -16.59
C MET A 256 11.17 -10.68 -16.95
N ILE A 257 12.04 -10.55 -17.94
CA ILE A 257 12.98 -11.60 -18.31
C ILE A 257 14.12 -11.74 -17.28
N GLU A 258 14.43 -10.69 -16.52
CA GLU A 258 15.51 -10.71 -15.51
C GLU A 258 15.06 -11.24 -14.13
N GLU A 259 13.75 -11.35 -13.88
CA GLU A 259 13.24 -11.93 -12.62
C GLU A 259 13.18 -13.47 -12.65
N ASN A 260 13.25 -14.09 -13.84
CA ASN A 260 13.31 -15.55 -13.96
C ASN A 260 14.75 -16.11 -13.93
N ASP A 261 15.76 -15.25 -13.95
CA ASP A 261 17.18 -15.63 -13.81
C ASP A 261 17.64 -15.71 -12.35
N GLN A 262 16.73 -15.52 -11.38
CA GLN A 262 17.02 -15.66 -9.95
C GLN A 262 16.41 -16.90 -9.30
N ASP A 263 15.67 -17.72 -10.06
CA ASP A 263 15.18 -19.04 -9.60
C ASP A 263 15.67 -20.23 -10.45
N ASP A 264 16.56 -20.02 -11.44
CA ASP A 264 17.19 -21.12 -12.19
C ASP A 264 18.71 -21.15 -11.95
N ASP A 265 19.12 -21.91 -10.93
CA ASP A 265 20.50 -22.37 -10.73
C ASP A 265 20.91 -23.43 -11.78
N ASP A 266 20.27 -23.46 -12.96
CA ASP A 266 20.55 -24.37 -14.09
C ASP A 266 19.82 -23.91 -15.37
N SER A 267 20.31 -22.89 -16.09
CA SER A 267 19.84 -22.62 -17.47
C SER A 267 21.00 -22.41 -18.47
N ASP A 268 21.64 -23.52 -18.83
CA ASP A 268 22.53 -23.61 -19.99
C ASP A 268 21.70 -23.58 -21.30
N ILE A 269 21.36 -22.39 -21.78
CA ILE A 269 20.82 -22.21 -23.14
C ILE A 269 21.99 -22.04 -24.12
N TRP A 270 22.29 -23.09 -24.87
CA TRP A 270 23.26 -23.07 -25.97
C TRP A 270 22.57 -22.61 -27.25
N MET A 271 23.04 -21.51 -27.84
CA MET A 271 22.65 -21.08 -29.19
C MET A 271 23.04 -22.19 -30.19
N VAL A 272 22.04 -22.83 -30.81
CA VAL A 272 22.23 -23.75 -31.92
C VAL A 272 21.95 -22.99 -33.22
N ASP A 273 22.93 -23.08 -34.12
CA ASP A 273 22.98 -22.53 -35.49
C ASP A 273 23.28 -21.02 -35.63
N GLY A 274 24.58 -20.73 -35.71
CA GLY A 274 25.13 -19.42 -36.03
C GLY A 274 26.56 -19.51 -36.57
N ASP A 275 26.77 -20.26 -37.65
CA ASP A 275 27.91 -20.09 -38.57
C ASP A 275 27.27 -19.63 -39.91
N ASP A 276 27.59 -18.52 -40.56
CA ASP A 276 28.87 -17.87 -40.77
C ASP A 276 28.74 -16.33 -40.72
N THR A 277 29.55 -15.63 -39.93
CA THR A 277 30.38 -14.45 -40.33
C THR A 277 31.15 -13.90 -39.10
N ALA A 278 32.46 -14.18 -39.07
CA ALA A 278 33.54 -13.56 -38.29
C ALA A 278 33.69 -13.87 -36.77
N GLY A 279 34.68 -14.73 -36.46
CA GLY A 279 35.70 -14.47 -35.44
C GLY A 279 35.56 -15.08 -34.03
N SER A 280 36.49 -16.00 -33.72
CA SER A 280 37.04 -16.34 -32.39
C SER A 280 36.39 -17.44 -31.53
N GLY A 281 37.21 -18.47 -31.24
CA GLY A 281 37.18 -19.25 -29.99
C GLY A 281 36.69 -20.70 -30.08
N ARG A 282 37.55 -21.67 -29.73
CA ARG A 282 37.18 -22.96 -29.09
C ARG A 282 38.41 -23.79 -28.65
N VAL A 283 38.43 -24.12 -27.35
CA VAL A 283 39.34 -25.07 -26.66
C VAL A 283 38.50 -26.34 -26.35
N PRO A 284 39.09 -27.55 -26.30
CA PRO A 284 38.47 -28.78 -26.82
C PRO A 284 37.60 -29.57 -25.83
N GLY A 285 36.65 -30.31 -26.41
CA GLY A 285 35.62 -31.10 -25.74
C GLY A 285 36.11 -32.32 -24.95
N ARG A 286 35.45 -32.54 -23.81
CA ARG A 286 35.56 -33.72 -22.96
C ARG A 286 34.63 -34.81 -23.50
N ARG A 287 35.15 -36.02 -23.59
CA ARG A 287 34.55 -37.21 -24.23
C ARG A 287 33.18 -37.57 -23.63
N LEU A 288 32.22 -37.78 -24.52
CA LEU A 288 30.91 -38.37 -24.28
C LEU A 288 31.09 -39.82 -23.81
N ARG A 289 30.68 -40.13 -22.58
CA ARG A 289 30.52 -41.52 -22.10
C ARG A 289 29.03 -41.81 -22.12
N GLU A 290 28.58 -42.55 -23.14
CA GLU A 290 27.21 -43.05 -23.24
C GLU A 290 26.83 -43.81 -21.96
N ARG A 291 25.71 -43.42 -21.34
CA ARG A 291 25.14 -44.08 -20.16
C ARG A 291 23.74 -44.54 -20.52
N ASN A 292 23.52 -45.85 -20.38
CA ASN A 292 22.37 -46.56 -20.93
C ASN A 292 21.08 -46.33 -20.10
N ALA A 293 19.94 -46.21 -20.78
CA ALA A 293 18.63 -45.83 -20.19
C ALA A 293 18.14 -46.80 -19.09
N GLU A 294 18.60 -48.05 -19.11
CA GLU A 294 18.28 -49.06 -18.10
C GLU A 294 18.88 -48.73 -16.71
N GLU A 295 20.05 -48.07 -16.67
CA GLU A 295 20.71 -47.70 -15.40
C GLU A 295 19.95 -46.56 -14.66
N GLN A 296 19.19 -45.74 -15.39
CA GLN A 296 18.31 -44.71 -14.82
C GLN A 296 16.98 -45.29 -14.33
N ALA A 297 16.44 -46.33 -14.97
CA ALA A 297 15.22 -47.00 -14.53
C ALA A 297 15.43 -47.78 -13.21
N VAL A 298 16.59 -48.41 -13.03
CA VAL A 298 16.96 -49.11 -11.77
C VAL A 298 17.07 -48.14 -10.59
N ARG A 299 17.50 -46.89 -10.82
CA ARG A 299 17.55 -45.86 -9.75
C ARG A 299 16.17 -45.35 -9.35
N ARG A 300 15.20 -45.31 -10.27
CA ARG A 300 13.80 -44.92 -9.95
C ARG A 300 13.12 -45.97 -9.05
N ARG A 301 13.33 -47.27 -9.28
CA ARG A 301 12.80 -48.34 -8.41
C ARG A 301 13.38 -48.36 -6.98
N ARG A 302 14.51 -47.72 -6.71
CA ARG A 302 15.21 -47.78 -5.41
C ARG A 302 14.79 -46.68 -4.41
N ARG A 303 13.78 -45.86 -4.72
CA ARG A 303 13.44 -44.67 -3.93
C ARG A 303 11.95 -44.49 -3.65
N GLU A 304 11.20 -45.59 -3.48
CA GLU A 304 9.79 -45.51 -3.09
C GLU A 304 9.60 -46.30 -1.79
N ALA A 305 9.41 -45.57 -0.69
CA ALA A 305 8.95 -46.12 0.58
C ALA A 305 7.47 -45.77 0.74
N MET A 306 6.64 -46.76 1.07
CA MET A 306 5.20 -46.56 1.24
C MET A 306 4.91 -46.36 2.73
N VAL A 307 4.20 -45.29 3.10
CA VAL A 307 3.82 -44.99 4.49
C VAL A 307 2.32 -45.18 4.65
N LEU A 308 1.91 -46.05 5.57
CA LEU A 308 0.50 -46.37 5.81
C LEU A 308 0.13 -46.04 7.26
N SER A 309 -0.74 -45.05 7.47
CA SER A 309 -1.17 -44.61 8.80
C SER A 309 -2.67 -44.82 9.01
N ASP A 310 -3.06 -45.49 10.09
CA ASP A 310 -4.47 -45.78 10.42
C ASP A 310 -5.16 -44.65 11.22
N GLY A 311 -4.70 -43.40 11.06
CA GLY A 311 -5.37 -42.17 11.52
C GLY A 311 -5.42 -41.90 13.04
N GLY A 312 -4.99 -42.82 13.90
CA GLY A 312 -5.12 -42.70 15.37
C GLY A 312 -3.91 -42.16 16.14
N ARG A 313 -2.76 -41.94 15.50
CA ARG A 313 -1.51 -41.48 16.17
C ARG A 313 -0.59 -40.70 15.21
N PRO A 314 0.35 -39.88 15.71
CA PRO A 314 1.37 -39.21 14.89
C PRO A 314 2.27 -40.24 14.19
N LEU A 315 2.70 -39.91 12.96
CA LEU A 315 3.50 -40.79 12.10
C LEU A 315 4.79 -41.22 12.79
N GLY A 316 4.94 -42.54 12.97
CA GLY A 316 6.12 -43.18 13.56
C GLY A 316 6.95 -43.91 12.51
N HIS A 317 8.17 -44.31 12.88
CA HIS A 317 9.06 -45.09 12.02
C HIS A 317 8.43 -46.44 11.60
N ASP A 318 7.57 -46.99 12.45
CA ASP A 318 6.86 -48.25 12.24
C ASP A 318 5.80 -48.20 11.13
N ASP A 319 5.42 -46.99 10.69
CA ASP A 319 4.41 -46.79 9.64
C ASP A 319 5.05 -46.83 8.23
N ILE A 320 6.38 -47.04 8.12
CA ILE A 320 7.17 -47.03 6.88
C ILE A 320 7.44 -48.47 6.42
N ILE A 321 6.83 -48.88 5.31
CA ILE A 321 7.04 -50.20 4.71
C ILE A 321 8.09 -50.09 3.61
N GLN A 322 9.23 -50.77 3.81
CA GLN A 322 10.28 -50.91 2.80
C GLN A 322 10.18 -52.30 2.15
N LEU A 323 10.19 -52.35 0.81
CA LEU A 323 10.20 -53.62 0.08
C LEU A 323 11.56 -54.34 0.30
N PRO A 324 11.57 -55.64 0.61
CA PRO A 324 12.81 -56.36 0.84
C PRO A 324 13.60 -56.48 -0.48
N ILE A 325 14.90 -56.21 -0.38
CA ILE A 325 15.85 -56.35 -1.47
C ILE A 325 16.10 -57.86 -1.64
N SER A 326 15.64 -58.45 -2.74
CA SER A 326 16.08 -59.79 -3.14
C SER A 326 17.50 -59.70 -3.72
N GLU A 327 18.42 -60.49 -3.17
CA GLU A 327 19.77 -60.71 -3.72
C GLU A 327 19.75 -61.28 -5.14
#